data_AF-A0AAV9C991-F1
#
_entry.id   AF-A0AAV9C991-F1
#
_cell.length_a   1.000
_cell.length_b   1.000
_cell.length_c   1.000
_cell.angle_alpha   90.00
_cell.angle_beta   90.00
_cell.angle_gamma   90.00
#
_symmetry.space_group_name_H-M   'P 1'
#
loop_
_entity.id
_entity.type
_entity.pdbx_description
1 polymer ?
#
loop_
_entity_poly.entity_id
_entity_poly.type
_entity_poly.pdbx_seq_one_letter_code
_entity_poly.pdbx_strand_id
1 'polypeptide(L)'
;MDKSKKAALLFRLLAVAATVSASIVMATSHQTTVVFNVAIEAKYSQTPAFRFFIIANAVASIHGILILFLPPKGLLWRVVVALDLVVVMLLVSSLSAAGAIAQVGKKGNNYAGWMPICDQVKAFCDHVLGALIAGVIGLLIYFGLLLHSIHTVLNPLLLKD
;
A
#
# COMPACT_ATOMS: atom_id res chain seq x y z
N MET A 1 5.41 -3.53 31.02
CA MET A 1 5.35 -3.66 29.54
C MET A 1 6.11 -2.49 28.94
N ASP A 2 7.28 -2.77 28.36
CA ASP A 2 8.28 -1.79 27.92
C ASP A 2 7.73 -0.76 26.91
N LYS A 3 8.14 0.51 27.06
CA LYS A 3 7.64 1.67 26.30
C LYS A 3 7.80 1.48 24.79
N SER A 4 8.90 0.83 24.39
CA SER A 4 9.21 0.51 22.99
C SER A 4 8.20 -0.46 22.35
N LYS A 5 7.70 -1.44 23.13
CA LYS A 5 6.72 -2.43 22.64
C LYS A 5 5.35 -1.78 22.37
N LYS A 6 4.92 -0.88 23.24
CA LYS A 6 3.66 -0.13 23.06
C LYS A 6 3.72 0.75 21.80
N ALA A 7 4.84 1.43 21.56
CA ALA A 7 5.02 2.24 20.36
C ALA A 7 4.94 1.41 19.08
N ALA A 8 5.63 0.26 19.02
CA ALA A 8 5.58 -0.64 17.86
C ALA A 8 4.16 -1.17 17.57
N LEU A 9 3.37 -1.47 18.62
CA LEU A 9 1.97 -1.88 18.46
C LEU A 9 1.09 -0.76 17.89
N LEU A 10 1.27 0.47 18.36
CA LEU A 10 0.54 1.64 17.85
C LEU A 10 0.86 1.91 16.37
N PHE A 11 2.14 1.87 16.00
CA PHE A 11 2.54 2.03 14.61
C PHE A 11 1.99 0.92 13.71
N ARG A 12 1.89 -0.33 14.19
CA ARG A 12 1.25 -1.42 13.45
C ARG A 12 -0.24 -1.17 13.23
N LEU A 13 -0.97 -0.75 14.26
CA LEU A 13 -2.39 -0.40 14.12
C LEU A 13 -2.60 0.75 13.13
N LEU A 14 -1.75 1.77 13.18
CA LEU A 14 -1.78 2.89 12.24
C LEU A 14 -1.48 2.43 10.80
N ALA A 15 -0.52 1.53 10.61
CA ALA A 15 -0.18 0.96 9.30
C ALA A 15 -1.34 0.14 8.71
N VAL A 16 -1.99 -0.69 9.54
CA VAL A 16 -3.18 -1.44 9.15
C VAL A 16 -4.31 -0.47 8.78
N ALA A 17 -4.58 0.55 9.60
CA ALA A 17 -5.61 1.54 9.30
C ALA A 17 -5.34 2.29 7.99
N ALA A 18 -4.09 2.67 7.73
CA ALA A 18 -3.69 3.34 6.50
C ALA A 18 -3.87 2.44 5.26
N THR A 19 -3.43 1.18 5.31
CA THR A 19 -3.56 0.22 4.20
C THR A 19 -5.02 -0.16 3.93
N VAL A 20 -5.82 -0.36 4.98
CA VAL A 20 -7.26 -0.57 4.86
C VAL A 20 -7.93 0.64 4.21
N SER A 21 -7.64 1.85 4.70
CA SER A 21 -8.19 3.09 4.13
C SER A 21 -7.81 3.25 2.66
N ALA A 22 -6.53 3.02 2.31
CA ALA A 22 -6.06 3.07 0.93
C ALA A 22 -6.80 2.07 0.03
N SER A 23 -7.01 0.85 0.51
CA SER A 23 -7.74 -0.19 -0.24
C SER A 23 -9.22 0.16 -0.43
N ILE A 24 -9.89 0.71 0.59
CA ILE A 24 -11.29 1.11 0.52
C ILE A 24 -11.46 2.26 -0.46
N VAL A 25 -10.67 3.33 -0.34
CA VAL A 25 -10.75 4.49 -1.24
C VAL A 25 -10.51 4.08 -2.69
N MET A 26 -9.56 3.18 -2.95
CA MET A 26 -9.33 2.65 -4.30
C MET A 26 -10.51 1.78 -4.77
N ALA A 27 -11.08 0.93 -3.92
CA ALA A 27 -12.19 0.05 -4.26
C ALA A 27 -13.52 0.81 -4.49
N THR A 28 -13.71 1.95 -3.84
CA THR A 28 -14.88 2.80 -4.06
C THR A 28 -14.73 3.73 -5.27
N SER A 29 -13.55 3.78 -5.88
CA SER A 29 -13.26 4.62 -7.05
C SER A 29 -13.99 4.09 -8.29
N HIS A 30 -15.10 4.74 -8.63
CA HIS A 30 -15.82 4.54 -9.88
C HIS A 30 -16.44 5.87 -10.33
N GLN A 31 -16.45 6.11 -11.64
CA GLN A 31 -17.13 7.25 -12.23
C GLN A 31 -17.56 6.91 -13.66
N THR A 32 -18.81 7.19 -13.99
CA THR A 32 -19.35 7.10 -15.35
C THR A 32 -19.58 8.51 -15.89
N THR A 33 -18.97 8.86 -17.01
CA THR A 33 -19.20 10.15 -17.69
C THR A 33 -19.55 9.94 -19.15
N VAL A 34 -20.44 10.77 -19.69
CA VAL A 34 -20.76 10.77 -21.12
C VAL A 34 -19.92 11.84 -21.81
N VAL A 35 -19.09 11.42 -22.75
CA VAL A 35 -18.18 12.30 -23.51
C VAL A 35 -18.43 12.03 -25.00
N PHE A 36 -18.74 13.08 -25.77
CA PHE A 36 -19.09 12.97 -27.20
C PHE A 36 -20.17 11.91 -27.52
N ASN A 37 -21.25 11.87 -26.74
CA ASN A 37 -22.37 10.92 -26.92
C ASN A 37 -22.00 9.43 -26.70
N VAL A 38 -20.82 9.16 -26.13
CA VAL A 38 -20.35 7.82 -25.72
C VAL A 38 -20.17 7.80 -24.20
N ALA A 39 -20.71 6.78 -23.53
CA ALA A 39 -20.52 6.59 -22.10
C ALA A 39 -19.15 5.97 -21.81
N ILE A 40 -18.30 6.69 -21.08
CA ILE A 40 -17.02 6.23 -20.57
C ILE A 40 -17.21 5.81 -19.11
N GLU A 41 -17.04 4.53 -18.81
CA GLU A 41 -17.03 4.00 -17.45
C GLU A 41 -15.59 3.84 -16.97
N ALA A 42 -15.16 4.71 -16.05
CA ALA A 42 -13.89 4.58 -15.35
C ALA A 42 -14.12 3.83 -14.03
N LYS A 43 -13.60 2.61 -13.94
CA LYS A 43 -13.75 1.76 -12.75
C LYS A 43 -12.42 1.14 -12.37
N TYR A 44 -12.12 1.11 -11.07
CA TYR A 44 -10.89 0.49 -10.57
C TYR A 44 -10.72 -0.96 -11.04
N SER A 45 -11.84 -1.68 -11.21
CA SER A 45 -11.85 -3.08 -11.63
C SER A 45 -11.42 -3.27 -13.08
N GLN A 46 -11.39 -2.25 -13.93
CA GLN A 46 -10.92 -2.39 -15.31
C GLN A 46 -9.39 -2.26 -15.41
N THR A 47 -8.73 -1.76 -14.36
CA THR A 47 -7.28 -1.55 -14.34
C THR A 47 -6.59 -2.61 -13.47
N PRO A 48 -5.80 -3.53 -14.05
CA PRO A 48 -5.15 -4.60 -13.28
C PRO A 48 -4.20 -4.06 -12.21
N ALA A 49 -3.54 -2.92 -12.45
CA ALA A 49 -2.67 -2.28 -11.47
C ALA A 49 -3.42 -1.81 -10.21
N PHE A 50 -4.64 -1.28 -10.35
CA PHE A 50 -5.46 -0.85 -9.22
C PHE A 50 -6.02 -2.04 -8.44
N ARG A 51 -6.40 -3.14 -9.13
CA ARG A 51 -6.73 -4.40 -8.46
C ARG A 51 -5.54 -4.93 -7.65
N PHE A 52 -4.35 -4.94 -8.23
CA PHE A 52 -3.14 -5.39 -7.56
C PHE A 52 -2.83 -4.53 -6.32
N PHE A 53 -2.99 -3.21 -6.41
CA PHE A 53 -2.87 -2.30 -5.26
C PHE A 53 -3.85 -2.66 -4.12
N ILE A 54 -5.11 -2.93 -4.42
CA ILE A 54 -6.11 -3.33 -3.41
C ILE A 54 -5.70 -4.66 -2.75
N ILE A 55 -5.34 -5.66 -3.55
CA ILE A 55 -4.95 -6.99 -3.05
C ILE A 55 -3.70 -6.90 -2.18
N ALA A 56 -2.68 -6.15 -2.62
CA ALA A 56 -1.44 -5.96 -1.87
C ALA A 56 -1.68 -5.27 -0.52
N ASN A 57 -2.50 -4.21 -0.49
CA ASN A 57 -2.86 -3.54 0.77
C ASN A 57 -3.66 -4.46 1.70
N ALA A 58 -4.58 -5.26 1.17
CA ALA A 58 -5.34 -6.23 1.97
C ALA A 58 -4.43 -7.29 2.59
N VAL A 59 -3.49 -7.84 1.82
CA VAL A 59 -2.48 -8.79 2.34
C VAL A 59 -1.64 -8.14 3.45
N ALA A 60 -1.20 -6.90 3.25
CA ALA A 60 -0.45 -6.16 4.26
C ALA A 60 -1.26 -5.97 5.56
N SER A 61 -2.55 -5.62 5.45
CA SER A 61 -3.44 -5.47 6.60
C SER A 61 -3.62 -6.78 7.36
N ILE A 62 -3.88 -7.90 6.66
CA ILE A 62 -4.01 -9.23 7.26
C ILE A 62 -2.73 -9.62 7.99
N HIS A 63 -1.58 -9.41 7.35
CA HIS A 63 -0.27 -9.66 7.94
C HIS A 63 -0.02 -8.83 9.20
N GLY A 64 -0.35 -7.54 9.16
CA GLY A 64 -0.21 -6.63 10.30
C GLY A 64 -1.06 -7.06 11.51
N ILE A 65 -2.29 -7.52 11.26
CA ILE A 65 -3.19 -8.07 12.27
C ILE A 65 -2.66 -9.41 12.81
N LEU A 66 -2.20 -10.31 11.93
CA LEU A 66 -1.71 -11.64 12.32
C LEU A 66 -0.55 -11.53 13.31
N ILE A 67 0.41 -10.63 13.06
CA ILE A 67 1.55 -10.45 13.96
C ILE A 67 1.13 -9.90 15.33
N LEU A 68 0.01 -9.17 15.42
CA LEU A 68 -0.49 -8.65 16.70
C LEU A 68 -0.80 -9.78 17.70
N PHE A 69 -1.17 -10.96 17.20
CA PHE A 69 -1.48 -12.14 18.01
C PHE A 69 -0.28 -13.06 18.26
N LEU A 70 0.87 -12.81 17.63
CA LEU A 70 2.05 -13.66 17.77
C LEU A 70 2.84 -13.32 19.06
N PRO A 71 3.25 -14.32 19.86
CA PRO A 71 4.07 -14.09 21.04
C PRO A 71 5.49 -13.61 20.65
N PRO A 72 6.06 -12.62 21.35
CA PRO A 72 7.32 -11.97 20.97
C PRO A 72 8.58 -12.78 21.33
N LYS A 73 8.56 -14.12 21.24
CA LYS A 73 9.69 -14.99 21.63
C LYS A 73 9.85 -16.19 20.70
N GLY A 74 11.10 -16.51 20.34
CA GLY A 74 11.48 -17.76 19.64
C GLY A 74 11.94 -17.59 18.19
N LEU A 75 12.23 -18.72 17.53
CA LEU A 75 12.67 -18.82 16.13
C LEU A 75 11.69 -18.13 15.15
N LEU A 76 10.41 -18.06 15.52
CA LEU A 76 9.33 -17.43 14.77
C LEU A 76 9.59 -15.94 14.48
N TRP A 77 10.37 -15.23 15.31
CA TRP A 77 10.65 -13.81 15.09
C TRP A 77 11.51 -13.56 13.83
N ARG A 78 12.42 -14.48 13.49
CA ARG A 78 13.18 -14.40 12.22
C ARG A 78 12.28 -14.54 11.00
N VAL A 79 11.27 -15.42 11.11
CA VAL A 79 10.25 -15.60 10.06
C VAL A 79 9.39 -14.34 9.92
N VAL A 80 9.03 -13.69 11.02
CA VAL A 80 8.28 -12.42 11.02
C VAL A 80 9.08 -11.32 10.29
N VAL A 81 10.38 -11.20 10.52
CA VAL A 81 11.22 -10.20 9.81
C VAL A 81 11.26 -10.48 8.31
N ALA A 82 11.41 -11.75 7.91
CA ALA A 82 11.38 -12.12 6.50
C ALA A 82 10.01 -11.84 5.86
N LEU A 83 8.92 -12.09 6.57
CA LEU A 83 7.56 -11.82 6.10
C LEU A 83 7.28 -10.31 6.03
N ASP A 84 7.76 -9.52 7.01
CA ASP A 84 7.73 -8.05 7.00
C ASP A 84 8.45 -7.48 5.77
N LEU A 85 9.61 -8.05 5.38
CA LEU A 85 10.31 -7.69 4.15
C LEU A 85 9.47 -7.94 2.90
N VAL A 86 8.87 -9.13 2.79
CA VAL A 86 8.04 -9.52 1.65
C VAL A 86 6.84 -8.58 1.51
N VAL A 87 6.20 -8.21 2.63
CA VAL A 87 5.05 -7.30 2.62
C VAL A 87 5.43 -5.89 2.18
N VAL A 88 6.56 -5.35 2.65
CA VAL A 88 7.06 -4.05 2.19
C VAL A 88 7.37 -4.08 0.69
N MET A 89 8.02 -5.14 0.21
CA MET A 89 8.32 -5.32 -1.22
C MET A 89 7.05 -5.45 -2.08
N LEU A 90 6.03 -6.12 -1.55
CA LEU A 90 4.73 -6.24 -2.20
C LEU A 90 4.04 -4.86 -2.30
N LEU A 91 4.04 -4.09 -1.21
CA LEU A 91 3.45 -2.76 -1.17
C LEU A 91 4.14 -1.79 -2.15
N VAL A 92 5.47 -1.72 -2.16
CA VAL A 92 6.20 -0.83 -3.10
C VAL A 92 5.98 -1.22 -4.55
N SER A 93 5.92 -2.52 -4.86
CA SER A 93 5.65 -3.02 -6.21
C SER A 93 4.23 -2.63 -6.66
N SER A 94 3.24 -2.77 -5.78
CA SER A 94 1.86 -2.43 -6.10
C SER A 94 1.64 -0.92 -6.24
N LEU A 95 2.31 -0.12 -5.40
CA LEU A 95 2.22 1.33 -5.40
C LEU A 95 2.89 1.92 -6.65
N SER A 96 4.04 1.37 -7.07
CA SER A 96 4.71 1.79 -8.30
C SER A 96 3.89 1.42 -9.54
N ALA A 97 3.30 0.23 -9.61
CA ALA A 97 2.42 -0.17 -10.70
C ALA A 97 1.18 0.74 -10.80
N ALA A 98 0.48 0.96 -9.68
CA ALA A 98 -0.69 1.84 -9.64
C ALA A 98 -0.31 3.30 -9.92
N GLY A 99 0.84 3.77 -9.39
CA GLY A 99 1.37 5.10 -9.64
C GLY A 99 1.71 5.34 -11.11
N ALA A 100 2.29 4.37 -11.80
CA ALA A 100 2.59 4.44 -13.22
C ALA A 100 1.30 4.62 -14.06
N ILE A 101 0.27 3.81 -13.79
CA ILE A 101 -1.02 3.94 -14.49
C ILE A 101 -1.73 5.24 -14.12
N ALA A 102 -1.64 5.70 -12.87
CA ALA A 102 -2.19 6.99 -12.47
C ALA A 102 -1.49 8.17 -13.18
N GLN A 103 -0.16 8.10 -13.37
CA GLN A 103 0.58 9.10 -14.15
C GLN A 103 0.16 9.11 -15.61
N VAL A 104 0.02 7.92 -16.22
CA VAL A 104 -0.50 7.78 -17.59
C VAL A 104 -1.91 8.36 -17.69
N GLY A 105 -2.80 8.09 -16.72
CA GLY A 105 -4.15 8.64 -16.72
C GLY A 105 -4.19 10.17 -16.61
N LYS A 106 -3.24 10.77 -15.88
CA LYS A 106 -3.15 12.22 -15.66
C LYS A 106 -2.50 12.97 -16.83
N LYS A 107 -1.39 12.47 -17.36
CA LYS A 107 -0.58 13.17 -18.38
C LYS A 107 -0.76 12.60 -19.80
N GLY A 108 -1.23 11.36 -19.93
CA GLY A 108 -1.17 10.62 -21.17
C GLY A 108 0.25 10.26 -21.60
N ASN A 109 0.35 9.62 -22.76
CA ASN A 109 1.58 9.41 -23.50
C ASN A 109 1.28 9.44 -25.01
N ASN A 110 1.56 10.58 -25.66
CA ASN A 110 1.27 10.78 -27.07
C ASN A 110 2.01 9.79 -27.97
N TYR A 111 3.22 9.36 -27.59
CA TYR A 111 4.00 8.38 -28.36
C TYR A 111 3.35 6.99 -28.39
N ALA A 112 2.58 6.63 -27.35
CA ALA A 112 1.82 5.38 -27.29
C ALA A 112 0.33 5.55 -27.65
N GLY A 113 -0.10 6.77 -28.02
CA GLY A 113 -1.50 7.09 -28.27
C GLY A 113 -2.38 7.11 -27.01
N TRP A 114 -1.79 7.15 -25.81
CA TRP A 114 -2.54 7.22 -24.56
C TRP A 114 -2.96 8.67 -24.28
N MET A 115 -4.25 8.94 -24.36
CA MET A 115 -4.79 10.26 -24.04
C MET A 115 -5.00 10.43 -22.52
N PRO A 116 -4.80 11.64 -21.97
CA PRO A 116 -5.13 11.91 -20.58
C PRO A 116 -6.65 11.78 -20.36
N ILE A 117 -7.04 11.04 -19.32
CA ILE A 117 -8.45 10.80 -18.98
C ILE A 117 -8.91 11.60 -17.77
N CYS A 118 -7.98 12.06 -16.93
CA CYS A 118 -8.31 12.69 -15.65
C CYS A 118 -9.02 14.05 -15.76
N ASP A 119 -8.97 14.71 -16.92
CA ASP A 119 -9.75 15.93 -17.16
C ASP A 119 -11.25 15.63 -17.30
N GLN A 120 -11.60 14.43 -17.80
CA GLN A 120 -12.98 14.00 -18.00
C GLN A 120 -13.56 13.27 -16.78
N VAL A 121 -12.73 12.50 -16.06
CA VAL A 121 -13.12 11.71 -14.87
C VAL A 121 -12.40 12.21 -13.61
N LYS A 122 -12.55 13.51 -13.33
CA LYS A 122 -11.80 14.17 -12.25
C LYS A 122 -12.02 13.55 -10.88
N ALA A 123 -13.27 13.23 -10.51
CA ALA A 123 -13.57 12.65 -9.20
C ALA A 123 -12.94 11.26 -9.02
N PHE A 124 -12.93 10.43 -10.07
CA PHE A 124 -12.21 9.14 -10.07
C PHE A 124 -10.72 9.34 -9.86
N CYS A 125 -10.09 10.26 -10.61
CA CYS A 125 -8.65 10.49 -10.48
C CYS A 125 -8.26 11.10 -9.13
N ASP A 126 -9.09 11.97 -8.56
CA ASP A 126 -8.86 12.53 -7.22
C ASP A 126 -8.97 11.43 -6.13
N HIS A 127 -9.90 10.47 -6.25
CA HIS A 127 -9.97 9.30 -5.36
C HIS A 127 -8.76 8.38 -5.51
N VAL A 128 -8.36 8.05 -6.74
CA VAL A 128 -7.16 7.22 -7.00
C VAL A 128 -5.92 7.87 -6.41
N LEU A 129 -5.77 9.19 -6.56
CA LEU A 129 -4.67 9.94 -5.97
C LEU A 129 -4.71 9.89 -4.44
N GLY A 130 -5.88 10.08 -3.83
CA GLY A 130 -6.06 9.95 -2.38
C GLY A 130 -5.69 8.56 -1.86
N ALA A 131 -6.09 7.51 -2.56
CA ALA A 131 -5.72 6.13 -2.23
C ALA A 131 -4.20 5.88 -2.34
N LEU A 132 -3.55 6.41 -3.37
CA LEU A 132 -2.09 6.32 -3.53
C LEU A 132 -1.35 7.04 -2.39
N ILE A 133 -1.80 8.24 -2.00
CA ILE A 133 -1.21 9.00 -0.89
C ILE A 133 -1.36 8.21 0.42
N ALA A 134 -2.54 7.68 0.71
CA ALA A 134 -2.77 6.83 1.88
C ALA A 134 -1.88 5.56 1.84
N GLY A 135 -1.70 4.96 0.66
CA GLY A 135 -0.81 3.82 0.45
C GLY A 135 0.67 4.14 0.70
N VAL A 136 1.16 5.32 0.26
CA VAL A 136 2.52 5.80 0.55
C VAL A 136 2.73 5.95 2.06
N ILE A 137 1.77 6.57 2.76
CA ILE A 137 1.85 6.74 4.22
C ILE A 137 1.92 5.37 4.91
N GLY A 138 1.06 4.43 4.51
CA GLY A 138 1.09 3.05 5.00
C GLY A 138 2.44 2.37 4.75
N LEU A 139 2.99 2.48 3.54
CA LEU A 139 4.29 1.93 3.17
C LEU A 139 5.42 2.49 4.04
N LEU A 140 5.45 3.80 4.29
CA LEU A 140 6.48 4.42 5.14
C LEU A 140 6.43 3.90 6.57
N ILE A 141 5.23 3.68 7.12
CA ILE A 141 5.07 3.12 8.47
C ILE A 141 5.52 1.65 8.50
N TYR A 142 5.12 0.82 7.53
CA TYR A 142 5.58 -0.57 7.42
C TYR A 142 7.10 -0.66 7.25
N PHE A 143 7.69 0.25 6.48
CA PHE A 143 9.14 0.33 6.30
C PHE A 143 9.86 0.70 7.60
N GLY A 144 9.34 1.66 8.36
CA GLY A 144 9.87 2.00 9.69
C GLY A 144 9.79 0.84 10.68
N LEU A 145 8.67 0.11 10.68
CA LEU A 145 8.49 -1.11 11.49
C LEU A 145 9.49 -2.21 11.11
N LEU A 146 9.71 -2.41 9.80
CA LEU A 146 10.70 -3.34 9.28
C LEU A 146 12.11 -2.98 9.75
N LEU A 147 12.52 -1.72 9.63
CA LEU A 147 13.83 -1.24 10.10
C LEU A 147 14.02 -1.49 11.60
N HIS A 148 13.01 -1.19 12.41
CA HIS A 148 13.03 -1.47 13.84
C HIS A 148 13.17 -2.99 14.12
N SER A 149 12.46 -3.82 13.34
CA SER A 149 12.51 -5.28 13.46
C SER A 149 13.90 -5.83 13.13
N ILE A 150 14.49 -5.35 12.02
CA ILE A 150 15.87 -5.71 11.61
C ILE A 150 16.86 -5.28 12.68
N HIS A 151 16.79 -4.03 13.15
CA HIS A 151 17.70 -3.51 14.18
C HIS A 151 17.65 -4.36 15.46
N THR A 152 16.44 -4.76 15.89
CA THR A 152 16.26 -5.62 17.07
C THR A 152 16.91 -6.99 16.90
N VAL A 153 16.89 -7.56 15.68
CA VAL A 153 17.50 -8.87 15.39
C VAL A 153 19.02 -8.77 15.19
N LEU A 154 19.49 -7.69 14.58
CA LEU A 154 20.89 -7.52 14.20
C LEU A 154 21.77 -7.02 15.36
N ASN A 155 21.24 -6.18 16.25
CA ASN A 155 21.96 -5.64 17.40
C ASN A 155 22.63 -6.71 18.29
N PRO A 156 21.97 -7.80 18.71
CA PRO A 156 22.62 -8.86 19.50
C PRO A 156 23.62 -9.72 18.69
N LEU A 157 23.61 -9.65 17.36
CA LEU A 157 24.59 -10.32 16.50
C LEU A 157 25.87 -9.47 16.33
N LEU A 158 25.73 -8.14 16.24
CA LEU A 158 26.84 -7.20 16.09
C LEU A 158 27.59 -6.92 17.40
N LEU A 159 26.94 -7.03 18.55
CA LEU A 159 27.54 -6.79 19.88
C LEU A 159 28.13 -8.07 20.50
N LYS A 160 28.26 -9.15 19.72
CA LYS A 160 28.80 -10.44 20.18
C LYS A 160 30.29 -10.63 19.87
N ASP A 161 30.92 -9.63 19.24
CA ASP A 161 32.39 -9.52 19.08
C ASP A 161 32.98 -8.61 20.17
#